data_AF-A0A522FF41-F1
#
_entry.id   AF-A0A522FF41-F1
#
_cell.length_a   1.000
_cell.length_b   1.000
_cell.length_c   1.000
_cell.angle_alpha   90.00
_cell.angle_beta   90.00
_cell.angle_gamma   90.00
#
_symmetry.space_group_name_H-M   'P 1'
#
loop_
_entity.id
_entity.type
_entity.pdbx_description
1 polymer ?
#
loop_
_entity_poly.entity_id
_entity_poly.type
_entity_poly.pdbx_seq_one_letter_code
_entity_poly.pdbx_strand_id
1 'polypeptide(L)'
;MQKLFSQSGYFNFSVYVLILSGYLILLTGCRNTSVNREKDQSKNKRNNVIETDPSQAYIKYSSFQNIDSTWGFTVFVNSRPSLYIKKIPVPGAFSGFLTKTDAEKIADLFVKMIRKGDLNPELNERVLDSLKILLKLKE
;
A
#
# COMPACT_ATOMS: atom_id res chain seq x y z
N MET A 1 53.37 -6.90 61.47
CA MET A 1 52.33 -7.72 60.80
C MET A 1 51.80 -6.94 59.60
N GLN A 2 52.20 -7.35 58.40
CA GLN A 2 51.83 -6.71 57.13
C GLN A 2 50.44 -7.22 56.69
N LYS A 3 49.56 -6.32 56.24
CA LYS A 3 48.35 -6.68 55.48
C LYS A 3 48.53 -6.24 54.03
N LEU A 4 48.63 -7.23 53.14
CA LEU A 4 48.64 -7.08 51.69
C LEU A 4 47.25 -6.63 51.21
N PHE A 5 47.17 -5.46 50.59
CA PHE A 5 45.96 -4.94 49.99
C PHE A 5 45.78 -5.52 48.58
N SER A 6 44.68 -6.23 48.37
CA SER A 6 44.31 -6.89 47.11
C SER A 6 43.90 -5.88 46.04
N GLN A 7 44.74 -5.68 45.02
CA GLN A 7 44.54 -4.74 43.90
C GLN A 7 43.80 -5.33 42.69
N SER A 8 43.39 -6.60 42.72
CA SER A 8 42.94 -7.36 41.54
C SER A 8 41.47 -7.12 41.13
N GLY A 9 40.66 -6.48 41.97
CA GLY A 9 39.22 -6.26 41.70
C GLY A 9 38.91 -5.07 40.78
N TYR A 10 39.77 -4.04 40.79
CA TYR A 10 39.51 -2.79 40.07
C TYR A 10 39.78 -2.86 38.57
N PHE A 11 40.66 -3.77 38.14
CA PHE A 11 41.05 -3.86 36.73
C PHE A 11 39.91 -4.39 35.85
N ASN A 12 39.21 -5.41 36.32
CA ASN A 12 38.07 -5.98 35.60
C ASN A 12 36.89 -4.99 35.52
N PHE A 13 36.62 -4.26 36.61
CA PHE A 13 35.55 -3.26 36.62
C PHE A 13 35.84 -2.10 35.65
N SER A 14 37.08 -1.63 35.59
CA SER A 14 37.48 -0.55 34.69
C SER A 14 37.32 -0.94 33.21
N VAL A 15 37.68 -2.17 32.84
CA VAL A 15 37.51 -2.67 31.47
C VAL A 15 36.02 -2.79 31.10
N TYR A 16 35.17 -3.27 32.02
CA TYR A 16 33.72 -3.34 31.77
C TYR A 16 33.10 -1.96 31.58
N VAL A 17 33.50 -0.95 32.36
CA VAL A 17 33.01 0.43 32.22
C VAL A 17 33.41 1.04 30.87
N LEU A 18 34.62 0.74 30.37
CA LEU A 18 35.08 1.21 29.06
C LEU A 18 34.36 0.51 27.89
N ILE A 19 34.05 -0.78 28.02
CA ILE A 19 33.29 -1.50 27.00
C ILE A 19 31.82 -1.04 26.97
N LEU A 20 31.21 -0.81 28.13
CA LEU A 20 29.82 -0.34 28.22
C LEU A 20 29.65 1.08 27.67
N SER A 21 30.62 1.97 27.92
CA SER A 21 30.58 3.34 27.39
C SER A 21 30.79 3.39 25.88
N GLY A 22 31.63 2.52 25.32
CA GLY A 22 31.78 2.36 23.87
C GLY A 22 30.50 1.88 23.18
N TYR A 23 29.76 0.97 23.82
CA TYR A 23 28.49 0.45 23.28
C TYR A 23 27.39 1.52 23.22
N LEU A 24 27.36 2.45 24.18
CA LEU A 24 26.40 3.56 24.21
C LEU A 24 26.64 4.59 23.09
N ILE A 25 27.89 4.76 22.63
CA ILE A 25 28.22 5.68 21.52
C ILE A 25 27.74 5.11 20.17
N LEU A 26 27.67 3.78 20.01
CA LEU A 26 27.19 3.14 18.78
C LEU A 26 25.66 3.23 18.58
N LEU A 27 24.89 3.59 19.62
CA LEU A 27 23.42 3.70 19.55
C LEU A 27 22.90 5.11 19.25
N THR A 28 23.78 6.13 19.16
CA THR A 28 23.37 7.52 18.87
C THR A 28 23.53 7.94 17.39
N GLY A 29 23.75 6.97 16.49
CA GLY A 29 23.97 7.16 15.06
C GLY A 29 22.74 7.32 14.16
N CYS A 30 21.58 7.74 14.67
CA CYS A 30 20.44 8.15 13.83
C CYS A 30 19.94 9.54 14.24
N ARG A 31 20.81 10.54 14.08
CA ARG A 31 20.40 11.95 14.13
C ARG A 31 19.62 12.23 12.85
N ASN A 32 18.30 12.35 12.97
CA ASN A 32 17.43 12.87 11.91
C ASN A 32 18.01 14.20 11.41
N THR A 33 18.59 14.20 10.22
CA THR A 33 18.72 15.43 9.43
C THR A 33 17.31 15.95 9.23
N SER A 34 17.00 17.05 9.91
CA SER A 34 15.90 17.91 9.55
C SER A 34 16.11 18.31 8.09
N VAL A 35 15.35 17.65 7.21
CA VAL A 35 15.21 17.98 5.80
C VAL A 35 14.80 19.45 5.75
N ASN A 36 15.77 20.29 5.38
CA ASN A 36 15.51 21.59 4.80
C ASN A 36 14.59 21.31 3.60
N ARG A 37 13.32 21.73 3.68
CA ARG A 37 12.43 21.76 2.52
C ARG A 37 12.89 22.91 1.62
N GLU A 38 14.02 22.67 0.97
CA GLU A 38 14.46 23.39 -0.20
C GLU A 38 13.42 23.11 -1.29
N LYS A 39 12.66 24.16 -1.62
CA LYS A 39 11.83 24.19 -2.83
C LYS A 39 12.77 24.24 -4.02
N ASP A 40 13.39 23.13 -4.36
CA ASP A 40 14.09 22.99 -5.62
C ASP A 40 13.47 21.88 -6.45
N GLN A 41 12.75 22.37 -7.46
CA GLN A 41 12.75 21.85 -8.82
C GLN A 41 12.88 20.34 -8.92
N SER A 42 11.72 19.69 -8.95
CA SER A 42 11.51 18.44 -9.67
C SER A 42 12.06 18.57 -11.09
N LYS A 43 13.37 18.31 -11.23
CA LYS A 43 14.00 17.95 -12.49
C LYS A 43 13.41 16.60 -12.88
N ASN A 44 12.30 16.69 -13.61
CA ASN A 44 12.01 15.98 -14.84
C ASN A 44 12.92 14.77 -15.12
N LYS A 45 12.82 13.73 -14.29
CA LYS A 45 13.15 12.38 -14.72
C LYS A 45 11.89 11.84 -15.38
N ARG A 46 11.68 12.24 -16.64
CA ARG A 46 10.84 11.50 -17.59
C ARG A 46 11.42 10.10 -17.65
N ASN A 47 10.94 9.22 -16.77
CA ASN A 47 10.91 7.82 -17.10
C ASN A 47 10.16 7.78 -18.43
N ASN A 48 10.81 7.29 -19.49
CA ASN A 48 10.11 6.87 -20.69
C ASN A 48 9.14 5.78 -20.22
N VAL A 49 7.95 6.20 -19.80
CA VAL A 49 6.78 5.34 -19.73
C VAL A 49 6.58 5.00 -21.18
N ILE A 50 7.06 3.82 -21.57
CA ILE A 50 6.62 3.17 -22.79
C ILE A 50 5.12 3.08 -22.58
N GLU A 51 4.39 4.03 -23.18
CA GLU A 51 2.94 4.02 -23.29
C GLU A 51 2.63 2.73 -24.03
N THR A 52 2.43 1.69 -23.23
CA THR A 52 2.10 0.38 -23.75
C THR A 52 0.65 0.55 -24.19
N ASP A 53 0.42 0.48 -25.49
CA ASP A 53 -0.92 0.57 -26.05
C ASP A 53 -1.87 -0.30 -25.20
N PRO A 54 -2.91 0.28 -24.58
CA PRO A 54 -3.84 -0.46 -23.73
C PRO A 54 -4.51 -1.62 -24.48
N SER A 55 -4.53 -1.60 -25.81
CA SER A 55 -5.02 -2.70 -26.64
C SER A 55 -4.21 -3.99 -26.52
N GLN A 56 -2.93 -3.89 -26.15
CA GLN A 56 -2.01 -5.03 -25.98
C GLN A 56 -1.77 -5.42 -24.51
N ALA A 57 -2.33 -4.66 -23.57
CA ALA A 57 -2.13 -4.90 -22.15
C ALA A 57 -2.80 -6.20 -21.68
N TYR A 58 -2.08 -7.02 -20.91
CA TYR A 58 -2.66 -8.19 -20.26
C TYR A 58 -3.49 -7.76 -19.05
N ILE A 59 -4.82 -7.76 -19.21
CA ILE A 59 -5.76 -7.30 -18.18
C ILE A 59 -6.57 -8.48 -17.65
N LYS A 60 -6.50 -8.71 -16.34
CA LYS A 60 -7.25 -9.74 -15.59
C LYS A 60 -7.85 -9.14 -14.31
N TYR A 61 -8.78 -9.83 -13.68
CA TYR A 61 -9.28 -9.46 -12.36
C TYR A 61 -9.30 -10.67 -11.41
N SER A 62 -9.39 -10.38 -10.11
CA SER A 62 -9.64 -11.37 -9.06
C SER A 62 -10.64 -10.79 -8.07
N SER A 63 -11.72 -11.51 -7.81
CA SER A 63 -12.66 -11.21 -6.74
C SER A 63 -12.11 -11.66 -5.38
N PHE A 64 -12.54 -11.01 -4.30
CA PHE A 64 -12.18 -11.36 -2.92
C PHE A 64 -13.33 -11.01 -1.97
N GLN A 65 -13.33 -11.63 -0.79
CA GLN A 65 -14.30 -11.32 0.26
C GLN A 65 -13.72 -10.32 1.27
N ASN A 66 -14.52 -9.33 1.65
CA ASN A 66 -14.21 -8.35 2.68
C ASN A 66 -14.45 -8.91 4.10
N ILE A 67 -13.97 -8.19 5.11
CA ILE A 67 -14.15 -8.52 6.53
C ILE A 67 -15.64 -8.53 6.93
N ASP A 68 -16.44 -7.67 6.32
CA ASP A 68 -17.89 -7.58 6.54
C ASP A 68 -18.70 -8.61 5.74
N SER A 69 -18.04 -9.66 5.20
CA SER A 69 -18.60 -10.71 4.35
C SER A 69 -19.14 -10.24 2.99
N THR A 70 -19.00 -8.96 2.64
CA THR A 70 -19.29 -8.46 1.29
C THR A 70 -18.16 -8.80 0.31
N TRP A 71 -18.37 -8.56 -0.97
CA TRP A 71 -17.41 -8.86 -2.03
C TRP A 71 -16.77 -7.60 -2.59
N GLY A 72 -15.51 -7.73 -3.01
CA GLY A 72 -14.76 -6.75 -3.76
C GLY A 72 -13.96 -7.43 -4.87
N PHE A 73 -13.20 -6.64 -5.64
CA PHE A 73 -12.33 -7.17 -6.69
C PHE A 73 -11.09 -6.31 -6.91
N THR A 74 -10.06 -6.93 -7.48
CA THR A 74 -8.84 -6.28 -7.92
C THR A 74 -8.70 -6.46 -9.43
N VAL A 75 -8.45 -5.38 -10.16
CA VAL A 75 -8.07 -5.43 -11.58
C VAL A 75 -6.55 -5.30 -11.69
N PHE A 76 -5.95 -6.19 -12.47
CA PHE A 76 -4.52 -6.23 -12.74
C PHE A 76 -4.27 -5.87 -14.20
N VAL A 77 -3.30 -4.98 -14.43
CA VAL A 77 -2.81 -4.60 -15.76
C VAL A 77 -1.33 -4.97 -15.80
N ASN A 78 -0.93 -5.80 -16.77
CA ASN A 78 0.43 -6.34 -16.89
C ASN A 78 0.92 -6.97 -15.58
N SER A 79 0.04 -7.77 -14.96
CA SER A 79 0.26 -8.47 -13.69
C SER A 79 0.47 -7.58 -12.46
N ARG A 80 0.29 -6.25 -12.57
CA ARG A 80 0.34 -5.33 -11.43
C ARG A 80 -1.06 -4.92 -11.01
N PRO A 81 -1.36 -4.83 -9.70
CA PRO A 81 -2.66 -4.35 -9.24
C PRO A 81 -2.83 -2.89 -9.66
N SER A 82 -3.86 -2.62 -10.46
CA SER A 82 -4.16 -1.29 -10.98
C SER A 82 -5.36 -0.67 -10.26
N LEU A 83 -6.41 -1.46 -10.02
CA LEU A 83 -7.61 -1.01 -9.31
C LEU A 83 -7.93 -1.99 -8.20
N TYR A 84 -8.22 -1.47 -7.02
CA TYR A 84 -8.58 -2.27 -5.85
C TYR A 84 -9.88 -1.75 -5.25
N ILE A 85 -10.97 -2.48 -5.51
CA ILE A 85 -12.34 -2.04 -5.22
C ILE A 85 -12.90 -2.91 -4.10
N LYS A 86 -12.97 -2.36 -2.89
CA LYS A 86 -13.61 -3.01 -1.72
C LYS A 86 -15.10 -2.72 -1.62
N LYS A 87 -15.52 -1.56 -2.12
CA LYS A 87 -16.89 -1.02 -2.01
C LYS A 87 -17.44 -0.75 -3.39
N ILE A 88 -18.76 -0.74 -3.52
CA ILE A 88 -19.40 -0.38 -4.77
C ILE A 88 -18.99 1.06 -5.13
N PRO A 89 -18.39 1.33 -6.31
CA PRO A 89 -17.76 2.61 -6.59
C PRO A 89 -18.79 3.63 -7.12
N VAL A 90 -19.81 3.92 -6.31
CA VAL A 90 -20.82 4.96 -6.54
C VAL A 90 -20.97 5.84 -5.28
N PRO A 91 -21.35 7.12 -5.43
CA PRO A 91 -21.64 7.97 -4.29
C PRO A 91 -22.70 7.35 -3.37
N GLY A 92 -22.51 7.44 -2.06
CA GLY A 92 -23.46 6.91 -1.07
C GLY A 92 -23.42 5.40 -0.86
N ALA A 93 -22.60 4.64 -1.59
CA ALA A 93 -22.38 3.23 -1.27
C ALA A 93 -21.43 3.07 -0.06
N PHE A 94 -21.92 2.43 0.99
CA PHE A 94 -21.15 2.25 2.23
C PHE A 94 -20.49 0.87 2.36
N SER A 95 -20.89 -0.11 1.52
CA SER A 95 -20.50 -1.51 1.59
C SER A 95 -20.01 -2.07 0.26
N GLY A 96 -19.43 -3.27 0.28
CA GLY A 96 -19.09 -4.04 -0.91
C GLY A 96 -20.32 -4.67 -1.59
N PHE A 97 -20.06 -5.49 -2.60
CA PHE A 97 -21.09 -6.20 -3.33
C PHE A 97 -21.68 -7.32 -2.44
N LEU A 98 -22.99 -7.55 -2.53
CA LEU A 98 -23.63 -8.64 -1.77
C LEU A 98 -23.18 -10.03 -2.25
N THR A 99 -22.94 -10.17 -3.55
CA THR A 99 -22.55 -11.44 -4.17
C THR A 99 -21.23 -11.31 -4.93
N LYS A 100 -20.49 -12.42 -5.01
CA LYS A 100 -19.29 -12.54 -5.85
C LYS A 100 -19.59 -12.20 -7.30
N THR A 101 -20.70 -12.73 -7.82
CA THR A 101 -21.13 -12.55 -9.20
C THR A 101 -21.35 -11.08 -9.55
N ASP A 102 -21.90 -10.28 -8.64
CA ASP A 102 -22.10 -8.84 -8.90
C ASP A 102 -20.78 -8.06 -8.90
N ALA A 103 -19.84 -8.42 -8.03
CA ALA A 103 -18.48 -7.87 -8.06
C ALA A 103 -17.78 -8.21 -9.39
N GLU A 104 -17.94 -9.44 -9.89
CA GLU A 104 -17.32 -9.91 -11.13
C GLU A 104 -17.92 -9.24 -12.38
N LYS A 105 -19.23 -9.00 -12.42
CA LYS A 105 -19.86 -8.21 -13.50
C LYS A 105 -19.27 -6.81 -13.63
N ILE A 106 -19.01 -6.14 -12.51
CA ILE A 106 -18.38 -4.81 -12.51
C ILE A 106 -16.90 -4.91 -12.87
N ALA A 107 -16.19 -5.93 -12.37
CA ALA A 107 -14.80 -6.16 -12.75
C ALA A 107 -14.65 -6.36 -14.26
N ASP A 108 -15.53 -7.16 -14.87
CA ASP A 108 -15.62 -7.36 -16.32
C ASP A 108 -15.87 -6.05 -17.08
N LEU A 109 -16.77 -5.20 -16.57
CA LEU A 109 -17.04 -3.90 -17.15
C LEU A 109 -15.79 -3.01 -17.11
N PHE A 110 -15.08 -2.99 -15.99
CA PHE A 110 -13.84 -2.22 -15.82
C PHE A 110 -12.75 -2.70 -16.76
N VAL A 111 -12.59 -4.02 -16.91
CA VAL A 111 -11.66 -4.60 -17.88
C VAL A 111 -12.00 -4.12 -19.30
N LYS A 112 -13.28 -4.08 -19.67
CA LYS A 112 -13.71 -3.58 -20.99
C LYS A 112 -13.43 -2.08 -21.16
N MET A 113 -13.61 -1.27 -20.13
CA MET A 113 -13.32 0.17 -20.16
C MET A 113 -11.81 0.43 -20.30
N ILE A 114 -10.99 -0.26 -19.51
CA ILE A 114 -9.52 -0.14 -19.57
C ILE A 114 -8.98 -0.58 -20.94
N ARG A 115 -9.53 -1.66 -21.51
CA ARG A 115 -9.18 -2.08 -22.89
C ARG A 115 -9.53 -1.05 -23.95
N LYS A 116 -10.49 -0.17 -23.69
CA LYS A 116 -10.87 0.95 -24.58
C LYS A 116 -10.02 2.20 -24.36
N GLY A 117 -9.04 2.17 -23.45
CA GLY A 117 -8.17 3.29 -23.12
C GLY A 117 -8.64 4.13 -21.92
N ASP A 118 -9.74 3.76 -21.26
CA ASP A 118 -10.17 4.42 -20.03
C ASP A 118 -9.43 3.86 -18.82
N LEU A 119 -8.33 4.51 -18.44
CA LEU A 119 -7.45 4.06 -17.36
C LEU A 119 -8.05 4.27 -15.96
N ASN A 120 -9.05 5.14 -15.83
CA ASN A 120 -9.72 5.40 -14.56
C ASN A 120 -11.24 5.26 -14.75
N PRO A 121 -11.75 4.04 -14.91
CA PRO A 121 -13.15 3.80 -15.20
C PRO A 121 -14.04 4.29 -14.06
N GLU A 122 -15.02 5.12 -14.40
CA GLU A 122 -16.02 5.62 -13.46
C GLU A 122 -17.36 4.89 -13.68
N LEU A 123 -18.07 4.59 -12.58
CA LEU A 123 -19.44 4.10 -12.66
C LEU A 123 -20.43 5.22 -12.39
N ASN A 124 -21.49 5.22 -13.19
CA ASN A 124 -22.69 6.01 -12.94
C ASN A 124 -23.76 5.07 -12.35
N GLU A 125 -24.62 5.59 -11.48
CA GLU A 125 -25.75 4.86 -10.87
C GLU A 125 -26.61 4.16 -11.93
N ARG A 126 -26.85 4.82 -13.07
CA ARG A 126 -27.61 4.24 -14.20
C ARG A 126 -27.01 2.94 -14.74
N VAL A 127 -25.69 2.82 -14.70
CA VAL A 127 -24.99 1.61 -15.15
C VAL A 127 -25.22 0.47 -14.16
N LEU A 128 -25.19 0.75 -12.86
CA LEU A 128 -25.50 -0.26 -11.84
C LEU A 128 -26.95 -0.73 -11.91
N ASP A 129 -27.88 0.19 -12.12
CA ASP A 129 -29.30 -0.13 -12.29
C ASP A 129 -29.51 -1.06 -13.50
N SER A 130 -28.83 -0.78 -14.62
CA SER A 130 -28.89 -1.64 -15.82
C SER A 130 -28.35 -3.05 -15.57
N LEU A 131 -27.40 -3.19 -14.65
CA LEU A 131 -26.79 -4.46 -14.24
C LEU A 131 -27.54 -5.15 -13.10
N LYS A 132 -28.63 -4.53 -12.60
CA LYS A 132 -29.47 -5.01 -11.50
C LYS A 132 -28.66 -5.32 -10.23
N ILE A 133 -27.67 -4.49 -9.93
CA ILE A 133 -26.83 -4.65 -8.74
C ILE A 133 -27.54 -4.05 -7.53
N LEU A 134 -27.72 -4.84 -6.48
CA LEU A 134 -28.32 -4.39 -5.23
C LEU A 134 -27.34 -3.52 -4.42
N LEU A 135 -27.73 -2.27 -4.19
CA LEU A 135 -27.02 -1.34 -3.32
C LEU A 135 -27.56 -1.44 -1.88
N LYS A 136 -26.68 -1.60 -0.91
CA LYS A 136 -27.03 -1.36 0.49
C LYS A 136 -26.80 0.11 0.80
N LEU A 137 -27.86 0.90 0.69
CA LEU A 137 -27.89 2.31 1.12
C LEU A 137 -28.03 2.37 2.63
N LYS A 138 -27.41 3.37 3.26
CA LYS A 138 -27.60 3.64 4.69
C LYS A 138 -28.90 4.42 4.84
N GLU A 139 -29.87 3.84 5.54
CA GLU A 139 -31.04 4.56 6.07
C GLU A 139 -30.63 5.63 7.09
#